data_AF-A0A0A0BVK4-F1
#
_entry.id   AF-A0A0A0BVK4-F1
#
_cell.length_a   1.000
_cell.length_b   1.000
_cell.length_c   1.000
_cell.angle_alpha   90.00
_cell.angle_beta   90.00
_cell.angle_gamma   90.00
#
_symmetry.space_group_name_H-M   'P 1'
#
loop_
_entity.id
_entity.type
_entity.pdbx_description
1 polymer ?
#
loop_
_entity_poly.entity_id
_entity_poly.type
_entity_poly.pdbx_seq_one_letter_code
_entity_poly.pdbx_strand_id
1 'polypeptide(L)'
;MDIDDLAETIERTRYALMRGVTWEALRDGERAARVELGRRALVESGLAATLGRLEEEAARVPDLEAQVRQRDEHLADRRAQHEVALAQRDGRIEQLEDLLATAEAATAEALERTAALEEELADIRAFTAGAERTGTERTGSTASAPRRFGRVRTARPATA
;
A
#
# COMPACT_ATOMS: atom_id res chain seq x y z
N MET A 1 -20.47 49.16 -2.17
CA MET A 1 -20.96 50.45 -2.73
C MET A 1 -21.85 51.09 -1.66
N ASP A 2 -21.70 52.37 -1.33
CA ASP A 2 -22.51 52.97 -0.27
C ASP A 2 -24.00 53.06 -0.69
N ILE A 3 -24.92 52.95 0.28
CA ILE A 3 -26.36 53.03 0.05
C ILE A 3 -26.76 54.40 -0.52
N ASP A 4 -26.05 55.44 -0.12
CA ASP A 4 -26.27 56.80 -0.61
C ASP A 4 -25.85 56.93 -2.09
N ASP A 5 -24.71 56.34 -2.47
CA ASP A 5 -24.26 56.28 -3.87
C ASP A 5 -25.24 55.49 -4.75
N LEU A 6 -25.77 54.39 -4.21
CA LEU A 6 -26.77 53.56 -4.90
C LEU A 6 -28.09 54.31 -5.08
N ALA A 7 -28.58 54.96 -4.02
CA ALA A 7 -29.80 55.76 -4.05
C ALA A 7 -29.68 56.93 -5.04
N GLU A 8 -28.54 57.61 -5.06
CA GLU A 8 -28.25 58.67 -6.04
C GLU A 8 -28.19 58.13 -7.47
N THR A 9 -27.50 57.01 -7.69
CA THR A 9 -27.40 56.39 -9.02
C THR A 9 -28.78 55.98 -9.56
N ILE A 10 -29.62 55.39 -8.71
CA ILE A 10 -31.00 55.00 -9.06
C ILE A 10 -31.83 56.23 -9.39
N GLU A 11 -31.83 57.25 -8.53
CA GLU A 11 -32.65 58.45 -8.76
C GLU A 11 -32.16 59.27 -9.96
N ARG A 12 -30.85 59.36 -10.18
CA ARG A 12 -30.26 59.96 -11.38
C ARG A 12 -30.71 59.25 -12.65
N THR A 13 -30.65 57.92 -12.66
CA THR A 13 -31.09 57.08 -13.78
C THR A 13 -32.60 57.23 -14.01
N ARG A 14 -33.39 57.13 -12.94
CA ARG A 14 -34.85 57.25 -12.97
C ARG A 14 -35.29 58.62 -13.49
N TYR A 15 -34.64 59.69 -13.03
CA TYR A 15 -34.95 61.06 -13.44
C TYR A 15 -34.64 61.29 -14.93
N ALA A 16 -33.47 60.83 -15.38
CA ALA A 16 -33.07 60.90 -16.79
C ALA A 16 -34.08 60.18 -17.70
N LEU A 17 -34.55 59.00 -17.28
CA LEU A 17 -35.51 58.19 -18.05
C LEU A 17 -36.93 58.79 -18.09
N MET A 18 -37.41 59.40 -17.00
CA MET A 18 -38.81 59.86 -16.92
C MET A 18 -39.03 61.27 -17.45
N ARG A 19 -38.04 62.16 -17.36
CA ARG A 19 -38.24 63.59 -17.63
C ARG A 19 -37.54 64.08 -18.90
N GLY A 20 -36.61 63.31 -19.47
CA GLY A 20 -35.80 63.75 -20.61
C GLY A 20 -34.96 64.99 -20.32
N VAL A 21 -34.79 65.34 -19.04
CA VAL A 21 -33.97 66.45 -18.54
C VAL A 21 -32.84 65.86 -17.70
N THR A 22 -31.70 66.55 -17.67
CA THR A 22 -30.52 66.11 -16.93
C THR A 22 -30.71 66.26 -15.42
N TRP A 23 -30.21 65.29 -14.65
CA TRP A 23 -30.26 65.27 -13.18
C TRP A 23 -29.61 66.52 -12.55
N GLU A 24 -28.61 67.06 -13.23
CA GLU A 24 -27.86 68.25 -12.86
C GLU A 24 -28.72 69.53 -12.93
N ALA A 25 -29.85 69.51 -13.66
CA ALA A 25 -30.77 70.65 -13.75
C ALA A 25 -31.62 70.86 -12.49
N LEU A 26 -31.70 69.86 -11.61
CA LEU A 26 -32.37 69.98 -10.31
C LEU A 26 -31.61 70.92 -9.37
N ARG A 27 -32.30 71.53 -8.41
CA ARG A 27 -31.63 72.26 -7.31
C ARG A 27 -31.00 71.26 -6.34
N ASP A 28 -29.94 71.67 -5.64
CA ASP A 28 -29.24 70.81 -4.67
C ASP A 28 -30.19 70.21 -3.61
N GLY A 29 -31.08 71.03 -3.05
CA GLY A 29 -32.07 70.55 -2.07
C GLY A 29 -33.09 69.56 -2.64
N GLU A 30 -33.41 69.66 -3.93
CA GLU A 30 -34.33 68.72 -4.60
C GLU A 30 -33.65 67.39 -4.90
N ARG A 31 -32.37 67.41 -5.30
CA ARG A 31 -31.56 66.21 -5.44
C ARG A 31 -31.43 65.50 -4.10
N ALA A 32 -31.00 66.20 -3.05
CA ALA A 32 -30.81 65.63 -1.72
C ALA A 32 -32.11 65.00 -1.18
N ALA A 33 -33.25 65.66 -1.34
CA ALA A 33 -34.54 65.12 -0.90
C ALA A 33 -34.93 63.83 -1.66
N ARG A 34 -34.65 63.76 -2.97
CA ARG A 34 -34.91 62.56 -3.78
C ARG A 34 -34.01 61.40 -3.39
N VAL A 35 -32.71 61.65 -3.22
CA VAL A 35 -31.74 60.65 -2.75
C VAL A 35 -32.16 60.12 -1.37
N GLU A 36 -32.55 60.98 -0.45
CA GLU A 36 -33.02 60.58 0.89
C GLU A 36 -34.29 59.71 0.83
N LEU A 37 -35.25 60.02 -0.06
CA LEU A 37 -36.43 59.18 -0.28
C LEU A 37 -36.06 57.82 -0.87
N GLY A 38 -35.16 57.80 -1.86
CA GLY A 38 -34.64 56.57 -2.46
C GLY A 38 -33.93 55.69 -1.42
N ARG A 39 -33.07 56.30 -0.60
CA ARG A 39 -32.35 55.65 0.50
C ARG A 39 -33.31 55.00 1.48
N ARG A 40 -34.34 55.73 1.94
CA ARG A 40 -35.37 55.16 2.85
C ARG A 40 -36.10 53.99 2.21
N ALA A 41 -36.50 54.10 0.95
CA ALA A 41 -37.16 53.01 0.25
C ALA A 41 -36.27 51.75 0.12
N LEU A 42 -34.97 51.92 -0.11
CA LEU A 42 -33.98 50.82 -0.14
C LEU A 42 -33.78 50.15 1.22
N VAL A 43 -33.82 50.93 2.30
CA VAL A 43 -33.76 50.41 3.67
C VAL A 43 -35.05 49.68 4.05
N GLU A 44 -36.21 50.31 3.83
CA GLU A 44 -37.53 49.76 4.19
C GLU A 44 -37.84 48.47 3.41
N SER A 45 -37.41 48.38 2.15
CA SER A 45 -37.54 47.16 1.34
C SER A 45 -36.57 46.05 1.74
N GLY A 46 -35.57 46.33 2.58
CA GLY A 46 -34.51 45.38 2.96
C GLY A 46 -33.50 45.09 1.85
N LEU A 47 -33.58 45.77 0.71
CA LEU A 47 -32.64 45.59 -0.41
C LEU A 47 -31.21 45.95 -0.01
N ALA A 48 -31.03 47.02 0.77
CA ALA A 48 -29.71 47.40 1.28
C ALA A 48 -29.05 46.29 2.12
N ALA A 49 -29.83 45.67 3.02
CA ALA A 49 -29.33 44.57 3.84
C ALA A 49 -29.00 43.31 3.01
N THR A 50 -29.78 43.06 1.96
CA THR A 50 -29.57 41.92 1.06
C THR A 50 -28.32 42.11 0.20
N LEU A 51 -28.10 43.32 -0.32
CA LEU A 51 -26.89 43.68 -1.06
C LEU A 51 -25.65 43.58 -0.18
N GLY A 52 -25.70 44.08 1.06
CA GLY A 52 -24.59 43.94 2.00
C GLY A 52 -24.23 42.47 2.27
N ARG A 53 -25.23 41.60 2.47
CA ARG A 53 -24.99 40.15 2.63
C ARG A 53 -24.35 39.53 1.39
N LEU A 54 -24.83 39.89 0.19
CA LEU A 54 -24.27 39.41 -1.07
C LEU A 54 -22.82 39.87 -1.26
N GLU A 55 -22.50 41.12 -0.89
CA GLU A 55 -21.12 41.63 -0.92
C GLU A 55 -20.22 40.84 0.06
N GLU A 56 -20.69 40.57 1.27
CA GLU A 56 -19.97 39.75 2.25
C GLU A 56 -19.77 38.30 1.78
N GLU A 57 -20.78 37.68 1.18
CA GLU A 57 -20.69 36.34 0.63
C GLU A 57 -19.74 36.29 -0.58
N ALA A 58 -19.85 37.27 -1.48
CA ALA A 58 -18.95 37.40 -2.63
C ALA A 58 -17.49 37.60 -2.20
N ALA A 59 -17.25 38.37 -1.13
CA ALA A 59 -15.91 38.55 -0.57
C ALA A 59 -15.30 37.25 -0.02
N ARG A 60 -16.11 36.26 0.37
CA ARG A 60 -15.64 34.95 0.85
C ARG A 60 -15.36 33.96 -0.28
N VAL A 61 -15.86 34.19 -1.49
CA VAL A 61 -15.67 33.26 -2.63
C VAL A 61 -14.19 33.02 -2.94
N PRO A 62 -13.31 34.04 -3.04
CA PRO A 62 -11.90 33.81 -3.33
C PRO A 62 -11.19 32.96 -2.27
N ASP A 63 -11.54 33.14 -0.99
CA ASP A 63 -10.98 32.36 0.10
C ASP A 63 -11.41 30.89 0.03
N LEU A 64 -12.68 30.64 -0.30
CA LEU A 64 -13.20 29.28 -0.51
C LEU A 64 -12.55 28.61 -1.72
N GLU A 65 -12.38 29.34 -2.83
CA GLU A 65 -11.68 28.85 -4.02
C GLU A 65 -10.22 28.50 -3.72
N ALA A 66 -9.54 29.33 -2.92
CA ALA A 66 -8.17 29.06 -2.48
C ALA A 66 -8.09 27.80 -1.61
N GLN A 67 -9.03 27.62 -0.67
CA GLN A 67 -9.11 26.41 0.15
C GLN A 67 -9.38 25.16 -0.68
N VAL A 68 -10.28 25.23 -1.66
CA VAL A 68 -10.56 24.11 -2.58
C VAL A 68 -9.30 23.76 -3.35
N ARG A 69 -8.62 24.74 -3.95
CA ARG A 69 -7.38 24.54 -4.71
C ARG A 69 -6.29 23.87 -3.86
N GLN A 70 -6.08 24.35 -2.63
CA GLN A 70 -5.10 23.76 -1.72
C GLN A 70 -5.44 22.31 -1.38
N ARG A 71 -6.72 22.00 -1.18
CA ARG A 71 -7.17 20.62 -0.92
C ARG A 71 -6.96 19.73 -2.14
N ASP A 72 -7.22 20.23 -3.34
CA ASP A 72 -7.02 19.48 -4.58
C ASP A 72 -5.54 19.16 -4.82
N GLU A 73 -4.66 20.13 -4.60
CA GLU A 73 -3.19 19.95 -4.65
C GLU A 73 -2.74 18.89 -3.63
N HIS A 74 -3.20 18.99 -2.38
CA HIS A 74 -2.86 18.00 -1.35
C HIS A 74 -3.36 16.59 -1.71
N LEU A 75 -4.56 16.46 -2.28
CA LEU A 75 -5.10 15.18 -2.72
C LEU A 75 -4.32 14.61 -3.89
N ALA A 76 -3.89 15.44 -4.84
CA ALA A 76 -3.05 15.03 -5.96
C ALA A 76 -1.69 14.49 -5.47
N ASP A 77 -1.03 15.21 -4.56
CA ASP A 77 0.23 14.77 -3.96
C ASP A 77 0.09 13.42 -3.25
N ARG A 78 -0.97 13.27 -2.46
CA ARG A 78 -1.24 12.00 -1.76
C ARG A 78 -1.50 10.85 -2.73
N ARG A 79 -2.22 11.09 -3.82
CA ARG A 79 -2.45 10.07 -4.86
C ARG A 79 -1.13 9.65 -5.49
N ALA A 80 -0.27 10.59 -5.87
CA ALA A 80 1.04 10.29 -6.44
C ALA A 80 1.91 9.47 -5.46
N GLN A 81 1.92 9.82 -4.17
CA GLN A 81 2.62 9.04 -3.15
C GLN A 81 2.08 7.61 -3.01
N HIS A 82 0.75 7.44 -3.06
CA HIS A 82 0.12 6.13 -3.01
C HIS A 82 0.45 5.28 -4.24
N GLU A 83 0.45 5.86 -5.44
CA GLU A 83 0.83 5.17 -6.68
C GLU A 83 2.28 4.68 -6.63
N VAL A 84 3.22 5.53 -6.18
CA VAL A 84 4.62 5.14 -6.00
C VAL A 84 4.74 3.99 -4.99
N ALA A 85 4.02 4.08 -3.86
CA ALA A 85 4.05 3.05 -2.84
C ALA A 85 3.44 1.72 -3.31
N LEU A 86 2.42 1.76 -4.18
CA LEU A 86 1.85 0.56 -4.81
C LEU A 86 2.87 -0.09 -5.75
N ALA A 87 3.46 0.69 -6.66
CA ALA A 87 4.46 0.16 -7.59
C ALA A 87 5.67 -0.48 -6.87
N GLN A 88 6.11 0.12 -5.75
CA GLN A 88 7.18 -0.46 -4.93
C GLN A 88 6.77 -1.78 -4.26
N ARG A 89 5.51 -1.88 -3.82
CA ARG A 89 4.98 -3.11 -3.21
C ARG A 89 4.81 -4.21 -4.26
N ASP A 90 4.29 -3.88 -5.43
CA ASP A 90 4.12 -4.83 -6.53
C ASP A 90 5.49 -5.40 -6.95
N GLY A 91 6.49 -4.54 -7.17
CA GLY A 91 7.85 -5.01 -7.46
C GLY A 91 8.48 -5.82 -6.32
N ARG A 92 8.10 -5.56 -5.06
CA ARG A 92 8.55 -6.38 -3.93
C ARG A 92 7.86 -7.74 -3.88
N ILE A 93 6.59 -7.82 -4.26
CA ILE A 93 5.83 -9.06 -4.37
C ILE A 93 6.47 -9.94 -5.44
N GLU A 94 6.70 -9.40 -6.63
CA GLU A 94 7.37 -10.12 -7.74
C GLU A 94 8.73 -10.71 -7.29
N GLN A 95 9.56 -9.90 -6.62
CA GLN A 95 10.84 -10.39 -6.08
C GLN A 95 10.67 -11.52 -5.05
N LEU A 96 9.65 -11.45 -4.20
CA LEU A 96 9.39 -12.47 -3.20
C LEU A 96 8.88 -13.76 -3.84
N GLU A 97 8.08 -13.66 -4.90
CA GLU A 97 7.62 -14.79 -5.69
C GLU A 97 8.80 -15.50 -6.38
N ASP A 98 9.72 -14.74 -6.99
CA ASP A 98 10.94 -15.29 -7.59
C ASP A 98 11.84 -16.00 -6.56
N LEU A 99 12.00 -15.39 -5.38
CA LEU A 99 12.77 -15.99 -4.28
C LEU A 99 12.11 -17.26 -3.75
N LEU A 100 10.78 -17.27 -3.65
CA LEU A 100 10.02 -18.45 -3.23
C LEU A 100 10.20 -19.59 -4.24
N ALA A 101 10.02 -19.32 -5.53
CA ALA A 101 10.22 -20.31 -6.59
C ALA A 101 11.67 -20.88 -6.58
N THR A 102 12.65 -20.01 -6.37
CA THR A 102 14.06 -20.42 -6.25
C THR A 102 14.29 -21.32 -5.03
N ALA A 103 13.69 -20.97 -3.89
CA ALA A 103 13.78 -21.77 -2.68
C ALA A 103 13.12 -23.14 -2.86
N GLU A 104 11.94 -23.19 -3.48
CA GLU A 104 11.23 -24.44 -3.80
C GLU A 104 12.03 -25.35 -4.74
N ALA A 105 12.68 -24.79 -5.76
CA ALA A 105 13.57 -25.55 -6.63
C ALA A 105 14.77 -26.12 -5.86
N ALA A 106 15.38 -25.32 -4.99
CA ALA A 106 16.51 -25.76 -4.18
C ALA A 106 16.13 -26.83 -3.15
N THR A 107 14.93 -26.76 -2.56
CA THR A 107 14.44 -27.82 -1.67
C THR A 107 14.14 -29.11 -2.42
N ALA A 108 13.54 -29.03 -3.62
CA ALA A 108 13.32 -30.21 -4.47
C ALA A 108 14.65 -30.90 -4.82
N GLU A 109 15.66 -30.13 -5.25
CA GLU A 109 16.98 -30.67 -5.57
C GLU A 109 17.66 -31.29 -4.33
N ALA A 110 17.54 -30.64 -3.16
CA ALA A 110 18.08 -31.19 -1.93
C ALA A 110 17.41 -32.52 -1.55
N LEU A 111 16.10 -32.65 -1.73
CA LEU A 111 15.36 -33.89 -1.48
C LEU A 111 15.82 -35.02 -2.42
N GLU A 112 16.00 -34.73 -3.70
CA GLU A 112 16.54 -35.69 -4.67
C GLU A 112 17.95 -36.16 -4.30
N ARG A 113 18.84 -35.21 -3.92
CA ARG A 113 20.19 -35.56 -3.46
C ARG A 113 20.17 -36.40 -2.19
N THR A 114 19.27 -36.12 -1.25
CA THR A 114 19.14 -36.95 -0.03
C THR A 114 18.67 -38.36 -0.37
N ALA A 115 17.70 -38.52 -1.28
CA ALA A 115 17.23 -39.83 -1.69
C ALA A 115 18.33 -40.65 -2.39
N ALA A 116 19.11 -40.02 -3.26
CA ALA A 116 20.24 -40.66 -3.93
C ALA A 116 21.34 -41.11 -2.95
N LEU A 117 21.66 -40.27 -1.95
CA LEU A 117 22.62 -40.63 -0.91
C LEU A 117 22.09 -41.75 0.01
N GLU A 118 20.80 -41.78 0.30
CA GLU A 118 20.18 -42.86 1.06
C GLU A 118 20.24 -44.21 0.32
N GLU A 119 20.04 -44.20 -1.00
CA GLU A 119 20.21 -45.37 -1.87
C GLU A 119 21.67 -45.86 -1.89
N GLU A 120 22.63 -44.95 -2.09
CA GLU A 120 24.06 -45.28 -2.06
C GLU A 120 24.48 -45.87 -0.69
N LEU A 121 23.99 -45.30 0.41
CA LEU A 121 24.21 -45.84 1.75
C LEU A 121 23.60 -47.23 1.93
N ALA A 122 22.44 -47.49 1.35
CA ALA A 122 21.82 -48.82 1.38
C ALA A 122 22.67 -49.85 0.61
N ASP A 123 23.17 -49.49 -0.56
CA ASP A 123 24.04 -50.34 -1.38
C ASP A 123 25.37 -50.65 -0.69
N ILE A 124 26.02 -49.64 -0.09
CA ILE A 124 27.24 -49.83 0.68
C ILE A 124 27.01 -50.79 1.85
N ARG A 125 25.91 -50.62 2.60
CA ARG A 125 25.54 -51.52 3.71
C ARG A 125 25.28 -52.95 3.24
N ALA A 126 24.64 -53.12 2.08
CA ALA A 126 24.41 -54.43 1.50
C ALA A 126 25.72 -55.11 1.09
N PHE A 127 26.63 -54.36 0.47
CA PHE A 127 27.96 -54.83 0.08
C PHE A 127 28.79 -55.26 1.28
N THR A 128 28.88 -54.44 2.34
CA THR A 128 29.65 -54.78 3.54
C THR A 128 29.09 -56.02 4.23
N ALA A 129 27.77 -56.14 4.38
CA ALA A 129 27.13 -57.32 4.95
C ALA A 129 27.33 -58.60 4.12
N GLY A 130 27.48 -58.47 2.80
CA GLY A 130 27.84 -59.58 1.90
C GLY A 130 29.30 -60.01 2.06
N ALA A 131 30.22 -59.04 2.12
CA ALA A 131 31.64 -59.30 2.32
C ALA A 131 31.92 -60.04 3.64
N GLU A 132 31.26 -59.65 4.74
CA GLU A 132 31.36 -60.31 6.05
C GLU A 132 30.89 -61.78 6.02
N ARG A 133 29.83 -62.09 5.27
CA ARG A 133 29.34 -63.48 5.08
C ARG A 133 30.34 -64.34 4.29
N THR A 134 30.93 -63.80 3.23
CA THR A 134 31.94 -64.55 2.46
C THR A 134 33.27 -64.74 3.20
N GLY A 135 33.62 -63.83 4.11
CA GLY A 135 34.79 -63.95 4.99
C GLY A 135 34.62 -65.06 6.03
N THR A 136 33.43 -65.18 6.62
CA THR A 136 33.12 -66.22 7.63
C THR A 136 33.03 -67.62 7.02
N GLU A 137 32.50 -67.78 5.82
CA GLU A 137 32.50 -69.06 5.08
C GLU A 137 33.91 -69.54 4.70
N ARG A 138 34.82 -68.61 4.37
CA ARG A 138 36.20 -68.94 4.02
C ARG A 138 37.03 -69.38 5.23
N THR A 139 36.69 -68.96 6.44
CA THR A 139 37.31 -69.43 7.69
C THR A 139 36.65 -70.69 8.28
N GLY A 140 35.42 -71.02 7.88
CA GLY A 140 34.70 -72.23 8.33
C GLY A 140 35.03 -73.52 7.56
N SER A 141 35.77 -73.42 6.45
CA SER A 141 36.07 -74.54 5.55
C SER A 141 37.54 -74.97 5.60
N THR A 142 38.04 -75.34 6.78
CA THR A 142 39.16 -76.28 6.89
C THR A 142 38.97 -77.22 8.09
N ALA A 143 38.95 -78.52 7.77
CA ALA A 143 39.13 -79.68 8.65
C ALA A 143 37.90 -80.27 9.38
N SER A 144 37.08 -80.99 8.62
CA SER A 144 36.50 -82.26 9.10
C SER A 144 37.27 -83.40 8.42
N ALA A 145 38.11 -84.11 9.19
CA ALA A 145 38.80 -85.32 8.76
C ALA A 145 38.38 -86.49 9.67
N PRO A 146 37.91 -87.64 9.14
CA PRO A 146 37.53 -88.77 9.97
C PRO A 146 38.72 -89.71 10.17
N ARG A 147 39.05 -90.09 11.41
CA ARG A 147 39.96 -91.23 11.70
C ARG A 147 39.47 -92.11 12.85
N ARG A 148 38.73 -93.15 12.44
CA ARG A 148 38.92 -94.59 12.71
C ARG A 148 39.76 -95.02 13.95
N PHE A 149 39.07 -95.74 14.85
CA PHE A 149 39.47 -96.79 15.80
C PHE A 149 40.96 -97.09 16.11
N GLY A 150 41.26 -97.15 17.41
CA GLY A 150 42.37 -97.93 17.97
C GLY A 150 42.39 -97.91 19.51
N ARG A 151 41.79 -98.92 20.16
CA ARG A 151 41.98 -99.20 21.60
C ARG A 151 43.42 -99.66 21.83
N VAL A 152 44.15 -99.04 22.78
CA VAL A 152 45.21 -99.70 23.55
C VAL A 152 45.15 -99.22 25.00
N ARG A 153 45.38 -100.16 25.91
CA ARG A 153 45.17 -100.16 27.36
C ARG A 153 46.52 -99.94 28.06
N THR A 154 46.45 -99.49 29.32
CA THR A 154 47.51 -99.50 30.39
C THR A 154 48.60 -98.42 30.25
N ALA A 155 49.21 -97.83 31.29
CA ALA A 155 49.13 -97.92 32.75
C ALA A 155 49.61 -96.58 33.38
N ARG A 156 49.19 -96.32 34.61
CA ARG A 156 49.76 -95.36 35.59
C ARG A 156 51.10 -95.92 36.11
N PRO A 157 52.15 -95.12 36.41
CA PRO A 157 52.42 -94.64 37.79
C PRO A 157 53.09 -93.24 37.81
N ALA A 158 52.74 -92.34 38.74
CA ALA A 158 53.39 -92.08 40.05
C ALA A 158 54.18 -90.75 40.06
N THR A 159 53.68 -89.82 40.87
CA THR A 159 54.38 -88.86 41.77
C THR A 159 55.85 -88.54 41.53
N ALA A 160 56.14 -87.25 41.39
CA ALA A 160 56.94 -86.47 42.35
C ALA A 160 56.50 -85.00 42.27
#